data_AF-A0A8H7LIH5-F1
#
_entry.id   AF-A0A8H7LIH5-F1
#
_cell.length_a   1.000
_cell.length_b   1.000
_cell.length_c   1.000
_cell.angle_alpha   90.00
_cell.angle_beta   90.00
_cell.angle_gamma   90.00
#
_symmetry.space_group_name_H-M   'P 1'
#
loop_
_entity.id
_entity.type
_entity.pdbx_description
1 polymer ?
#
loop_
_entity_poly.entity_id
_entity_poly.type
_entity_poly.pdbx_seq_one_letter_code
_entity_poly.pdbx_strand_id
1 'polypeptide(L)'
;MELRRSSKWGACFCLACLLGWTTVPNSGSLRRPFEGSRYEANPFATSVVKVLYSFLGWNSVIGLMAEVKGRRPVRTIRRAGITSVLIATFLFIATILSFSIILTKEEMKNADEVLGVIFLRKVYGDTVATKLFPILVGINAFGGIVAGYGRMLREAGRQGTIPFAAFWSRVGRFKTPYGPALLKWAMAILLIVLAPAQDAVVFLIDLTSYPALVFSLLIGCGVWILRRRRERLGLPEHAYKAPNIAVVVYVVQSIALIIMPWIPPKGGSKGGDLSGFYYWVRLCALPQWFGYELVEETVPLPGGVKITALKKVYKYMDDQQEPLLGGRTET
;
A
#
# COMPACT_ATOMS: atom_id res chain seq x y z
N MET A 1 -31.74 -16.35 -32.60
CA MET A 1 -30.52 -16.46 -33.44
C MET A 1 -29.69 -15.19 -33.24
N GLU A 2 -29.07 -14.99 -32.07
CA GLU A 2 -28.16 -13.84 -31.81
C GLU A 2 -26.95 -14.24 -30.94
N LEU A 3 -26.50 -15.49 -31.07
CA LEU A 3 -25.24 -15.98 -30.50
C LEU A 3 -24.05 -15.75 -31.45
N ARG A 4 -24.02 -14.62 -32.16
CA ARG A 4 -22.98 -14.34 -33.18
C ARG A 4 -22.23 -13.05 -32.90
N ARG A 5 -21.57 -12.93 -31.73
CA ARG A 5 -20.42 -12.02 -31.54
C ARG A 5 -19.57 -12.25 -30.27
N SER A 6 -19.60 -13.44 -29.68
CA SER A 6 -18.81 -13.81 -28.48
C SER A 6 -17.49 -14.52 -28.84
N SER A 7 -16.67 -13.95 -29.74
CA SER A 7 -15.35 -14.51 -30.07
C SER A 7 -14.24 -13.48 -29.94
N LYS A 8 -14.15 -12.82 -28.77
CA LYS A 8 -13.03 -11.93 -28.41
C LYS A 8 -12.68 -12.02 -26.92
N TRP A 9 -12.69 -13.22 -26.36
CA TRP A 9 -12.29 -13.46 -24.96
C TRP A 9 -10.77 -13.55 -24.75
N GLY A 10 -9.97 -13.53 -25.83
CA GLY A 10 -8.52 -13.78 -25.77
C GLY A 10 -7.61 -12.54 -25.79
N ALA A 11 -8.12 -11.34 -26.05
CA ALA A 11 -7.31 -10.12 -26.00
C ALA A 11 -7.44 -9.47 -24.61
N CYS A 12 -6.31 -9.03 -24.04
CA CYS A 12 -6.29 -8.29 -22.77
C CYS A 12 -7.38 -7.21 -22.82
N PHE A 13 -8.38 -7.26 -21.92
CA PHE A 13 -9.62 -6.47 -22.01
C PHE A 13 -9.38 -4.96 -22.21
N CYS A 14 -8.33 -4.42 -21.58
CA CYS A 14 -7.90 -3.03 -21.75
C CYS A 14 -7.46 -2.71 -23.18
N LEU A 15 -6.79 -3.65 -23.87
CA LEU A 15 -6.41 -3.52 -25.29
C LEU A 15 -7.62 -3.57 -26.22
N ALA A 16 -8.63 -4.40 -25.92
CA ALA A 16 -9.86 -4.44 -26.71
C ALA A 16 -10.66 -3.13 -26.60
N CYS A 17 -10.65 -2.50 -25.43
CA CYS A 17 -11.24 -1.17 -25.23
C CYS A 17 -10.47 -0.09 -26.01
N LEU A 18 -9.13 -0.14 -26.00
CA LEU A 18 -8.27 0.78 -26.74
C LEU A 18 -8.40 0.65 -28.26
N LEU A 19 -8.58 -0.56 -28.76
CA LEU A 19 -8.77 -0.84 -30.19
C LEU A 19 -10.17 -0.50 -30.69
N GLY A 20 -11.03 0.10 -29.85
CA GLY A 20 -12.38 0.50 -30.23
C GLY A 20 -13.31 -0.69 -30.50
N TRP A 21 -13.00 -1.87 -29.96
CA TRP A 21 -13.82 -3.07 -30.15
C TRP A 21 -14.98 -3.18 -29.16
N THR A 22 -15.19 -2.14 -28.34
CA THR A 22 -16.30 -2.09 -27.39
C THR A 22 -17.49 -1.36 -27.98
N THR A 23 -18.68 -1.83 -27.63
CA THR A 23 -19.98 -1.27 -28.05
C THR A 23 -20.41 -0.09 -27.16
N VAL A 24 -19.57 0.33 -26.21
CA VAL A 24 -19.91 1.35 -25.21
C VAL A 24 -19.60 2.74 -25.77
N PRO A 25 -20.52 3.71 -25.66
CA PRO A 25 -20.27 5.09 -26.08
C PRO A 25 -19.11 5.71 -25.27
N ASN A 26 -18.24 6.44 -25.97
CA ASN A 26 -17.10 7.11 -25.36
C ASN A 26 -17.59 8.19 -24.37
N SER A 27 -17.10 8.16 -23.14
CA SER A 27 -17.46 9.12 -22.08
C SER A 27 -16.98 10.55 -22.36
N GLY A 28 -16.12 10.74 -23.35
CA GLY A 28 -15.56 12.04 -23.74
C GLY A 28 -14.52 12.58 -22.76
N SER A 29 -14.18 11.84 -21.70
CA SER A 29 -13.27 12.30 -20.64
C SER A 29 -11.85 12.62 -21.18
N LEU A 30 -11.41 11.89 -22.21
CA LEU A 30 -10.13 12.06 -22.88
C LEU A 30 -10.00 13.35 -23.68
N ARG A 31 -11.09 14.07 -23.97
CA ARG A 31 -11.03 15.37 -24.68
C ARG A 31 -10.39 16.45 -23.81
N ARG A 32 -10.55 16.36 -22.49
CA ARG A 32 -9.95 17.27 -21.50
C ARG A 32 -9.44 16.47 -20.30
N PRO A 33 -8.32 15.72 -20.44
CA PRO A 33 -7.89 14.73 -19.45
C PRO A 33 -7.50 15.36 -18.10
N PHE A 34 -6.92 16.57 -18.12
CA PHE A 34 -6.43 17.24 -16.90
C PHE A 34 -7.35 18.35 -16.37
N GLU A 35 -8.53 18.51 -16.94
CA GLU A 35 -9.48 19.54 -16.49
C GLU A 35 -10.04 19.17 -15.11
N GLY A 36 -9.84 20.06 -14.14
CA GLY A 36 -10.14 19.86 -12.72
C GLY A 36 -8.99 19.29 -11.88
N SER A 37 -7.80 19.12 -12.46
CA SER A 37 -6.59 18.71 -11.73
C SER A 37 -6.06 19.85 -10.86
N ARG A 38 -5.69 19.53 -9.62
CA ARG A 38 -5.00 20.47 -8.72
C ARG A 38 -3.50 20.34 -8.91
N TYR A 39 -2.86 21.40 -9.39
CA TYR A 39 -1.39 21.47 -9.57
C TYR A 39 -0.65 21.94 -8.30
N GLU A 40 -1.28 21.81 -7.14
CA GLU A 40 -0.66 22.10 -5.86
C GLU A 40 0.39 21.03 -5.53
N ALA A 41 1.50 21.43 -4.89
CA ALA A 41 2.62 20.53 -4.58
C ALA A 41 2.22 19.28 -3.78
N ASN A 42 1.25 19.42 -2.87
CA ASN A 42 0.81 18.35 -1.98
C ASN A 42 -0.05 17.26 -2.68
N PRO A 43 -1.15 17.60 -3.38
CA PRO A 43 -1.89 16.65 -4.25
C PRO A 43 -1.00 16.00 -5.31
N PHE A 44 -0.06 16.75 -5.90
CA PHE A 44 0.86 16.20 -6.87
C PHE A 44 1.80 15.16 -6.25
N ALA A 45 2.46 15.49 -5.13
CA ALA A 45 3.34 14.55 -4.42
C ALA A 45 2.61 13.29 -3.95
N THR A 46 1.40 13.43 -3.40
CA THR A 46 0.59 12.28 -2.95
C THR A 46 0.18 11.39 -4.14
N SER A 47 -0.14 11.96 -5.30
CA SER A 47 -0.46 11.18 -6.50
C SER A 47 0.73 10.36 -7.01
N VAL A 48 1.93 10.95 -7.04
CA VAL A 48 3.18 10.25 -7.43
C VAL A 48 3.45 9.09 -6.48
N VAL A 49 3.28 9.31 -5.17
CA VAL A 49 3.41 8.25 -4.18
C VAL A 49 2.41 7.11 -4.41
N LYS A 50 1.12 7.42 -4.68
CA LYS A 50 0.11 6.38 -4.98
C LYS A 50 0.47 5.56 -6.21
N VAL A 51 1.01 6.20 -7.26
CA VAL A 51 1.51 5.49 -8.44
C VAL A 51 2.68 4.57 -8.10
N LEU A 52 3.64 5.03 -7.29
CA LEU A 52 4.76 4.20 -6.85
C LEU A 52 4.30 3.00 -6.02
N TYR A 53 3.27 3.19 -5.19
CA TYR A 53 2.65 2.14 -4.39
C TYR A 53 2.03 1.03 -5.28
N SER A 54 1.47 1.37 -6.45
CA SER A 54 0.92 0.37 -7.39
C SER A 54 1.95 -0.61 -7.95
N PHE A 55 3.25 -0.30 -7.86
CA PHE A 55 4.35 -1.18 -8.31
C PHE A 55 4.98 -2.00 -7.17
N LEU A 56 4.41 -1.99 -5.96
CA LEU A 56 4.83 -2.87 -4.86
C LEU A 56 4.60 -4.35 -5.20
N GLY A 57 5.40 -5.23 -4.59
CA GLY A 57 5.30 -6.69 -4.78
C GLY A 57 6.40 -7.31 -5.65
N TRP A 58 7.29 -6.50 -6.24
CA TRP A 58 8.45 -6.98 -7.00
C TRP A 58 9.39 -7.90 -6.18
N ASN A 59 9.41 -7.74 -4.86
CA ASN A 59 10.20 -8.56 -3.93
C ASN A 59 9.85 -10.05 -3.95
N SER A 60 8.63 -10.43 -4.35
CA SER A 60 8.21 -11.84 -4.39
C SER A 60 9.07 -12.68 -5.34
N VAL A 61 9.63 -12.07 -6.39
CA VAL A 61 10.53 -12.73 -7.34
C VAL A 61 11.88 -13.10 -6.69
N ILE A 62 12.31 -12.39 -5.64
CA ILE A 62 13.55 -12.68 -4.91
C ILE A 62 13.51 -14.09 -4.32
N GLY A 63 12.36 -14.51 -3.80
CA GLY A 63 12.17 -15.86 -3.28
C GLY A 63 12.26 -16.96 -4.34
N LEU A 64 12.03 -16.63 -5.60
CA LEU A 64 12.11 -17.54 -6.74
C LEU A 64 13.47 -17.48 -7.45
N MET A 65 14.36 -16.55 -7.10
CA MET A 65 15.68 -16.45 -7.74
C MET A 65 16.50 -17.74 -7.60
N ALA A 66 16.33 -18.46 -6.49
CA ALA A 66 16.99 -19.76 -6.28
C ALA A 66 16.51 -20.86 -7.24
N GLU A 67 15.35 -20.69 -7.87
CA GLU A 67 14.76 -21.66 -8.80
C GLU A 67 15.10 -21.35 -10.27
N VAL A 68 15.72 -20.19 -10.55
CA VAL A 68 16.10 -19.77 -11.91
C VAL A 68 17.28 -20.59 -12.41
N LYS A 69 17.01 -21.60 -13.24
CA LYS A 69 18.02 -22.42 -13.91
C LYS A 69 18.55 -21.72 -15.16
N GLY A 70 19.87 -21.60 -15.31
CA GLY A 70 20.47 -21.12 -16.56
C GLY A 70 22.00 -20.97 -16.53
N ARG A 71 22.63 -20.88 -17.73
CA ARG A 71 24.08 -20.67 -17.88
C ARG A 71 24.59 -19.34 -17.31
N ARG A 72 23.73 -18.31 -17.20
CA ARG A 72 24.04 -16.98 -16.64
C ARG A 72 22.85 -16.40 -15.85
N PRO A 73 22.55 -16.92 -14.64
CA PRO A 73 21.32 -16.59 -13.91
C PRO A 73 21.17 -15.10 -13.62
N VAL A 74 22.27 -14.41 -13.27
CA VAL A 74 22.29 -12.97 -12.97
C VAL A 74 21.83 -12.12 -14.16
N ARG A 75 22.25 -12.47 -15.40
CA ARG A 75 21.85 -11.72 -16.60
C ARG A 75 20.39 -11.99 -16.97
N THR A 76 19.94 -13.22 -16.80
CA THR A 76 18.55 -13.61 -17.03
C THR A 76 17.62 -12.87 -16.09
N ILE A 77 17.92 -12.85 -14.79
CA ILE A 77 17.12 -12.14 -13.77
C ILE A 77 17.08 -10.64 -14.07
N ARG A 78 18.21 -10.02 -14.43
CA ARG A 78 18.26 -8.59 -14.76
C ARG A 78 17.38 -8.26 -15.97
N ARG A 79 17.45 -9.05 -17.06
CA ARG A 79 16.62 -8.82 -18.25
C ARG A 79 15.15 -9.07 -17.94
N ALA A 80 14.83 -10.17 -17.25
CA ALA A 80 13.47 -10.49 -16.85
C ALA A 80 12.85 -9.39 -15.98
N GLY A 81 13.62 -8.81 -15.04
CA GLY A 81 13.16 -7.70 -14.21
C GLY A 81 12.88 -6.42 -15.00
N ILE A 82 13.71 -6.07 -15.99
CA ILE A 82 13.44 -4.90 -16.85
C ILE A 82 12.20 -5.17 -17.73
N THR A 83 12.13 -6.34 -18.35
CA THR A 83 11.01 -6.73 -19.21
C THR A 83 9.69 -6.79 -18.44
N SER A 84 9.68 -7.29 -17.19
CA SER A 84 8.46 -7.36 -16.38
C SER A 84 7.95 -5.97 -16.02
N VAL A 85 8.84 -5.03 -15.65
CA VAL A 85 8.46 -3.64 -15.34
C VAL A 85 7.92 -2.93 -16.58
N LEU A 86 8.52 -3.13 -17.75
CA LEU A 86 8.03 -2.56 -19.01
C LEU A 86 6.64 -3.09 -19.38
N ILE A 87 6.42 -4.40 -19.28
CA ILE A 87 5.12 -5.01 -19.54
C ILE A 87 4.08 -4.50 -18.54
N ALA A 88 4.41 -4.46 -17.24
CA ALA A 88 3.50 -3.95 -16.21
C ALA A 88 3.13 -2.48 -16.46
N THR A 89 4.11 -1.64 -16.82
CA THR A 89 3.89 -0.23 -17.15
C THR A 89 2.95 -0.08 -18.34
N PHE A 90 3.17 -0.86 -19.39
CA PHE A 90 2.30 -0.88 -20.56
C PHE A 90 0.86 -1.28 -20.20
N LEU A 91 0.69 -2.34 -19.41
CA LEU A 91 -0.63 -2.80 -18.98
C LEU A 91 -1.35 -1.78 -18.07
N PHE A 92 -0.62 -1.10 -17.19
CA PHE A 92 -1.20 -0.04 -16.34
C PHE A 92 -1.64 1.17 -17.17
N ILE A 93 -0.80 1.65 -18.10
CA ILE A 93 -1.19 2.73 -19.01
C ILE A 93 -2.41 2.32 -19.83
N ALA A 94 -2.42 1.09 -20.36
CA ALA A 94 -3.55 0.58 -21.13
C ALA A 94 -4.85 0.54 -20.32
N THR A 95 -4.76 0.18 -19.03
CA THR A 95 -5.90 0.13 -18.11
C THR A 95 -6.41 1.54 -17.79
N ILE A 96 -5.52 2.49 -17.50
CA ILE A 96 -5.88 3.89 -17.23
C ILE A 96 -6.59 4.51 -18.45
N LEU A 97 -6.09 4.26 -19.66
CA LEU A 97 -6.73 4.74 -20.89
C LEU A 97 -8.10 4.09 -21.09
N SER A 98 -8.20 2.78 -20.87
CA SER A 98 -9.47 2.04 -20.94
C SER A 98 -10.52 2.58 -19.97
N PHE A 99 -10.13 2.85 -18.72
CA PHE A 99 -11.01 3.49 -17.73
C PHE A 99 -11.44 4.88 -18.16
N SER A 100 -10.52 5.67 -18.72
CA SER A 100 -10.83 7.02 -19.21
C SER A 100 -11.82 7.00 -20.38
N ILE A 101 -11.77 6.01 -21.29
CA ILE A 101 -12.72 5.92 -22.42
C ILE A 101 -14.15 5.63 -21.94
N ILE A 102 -14.31 4.81 -20.90
CA ILE A 102 -15.59 4.21 -20.52
C ILE A 102 -16.24 4.92 -19.33
N LEU A 103 -15.45 5.39 -18.36
CA LEU A 103 -15.94 6.02 -17.14
C LEU A 103 -15.94 7.55 -17.26
N THR A 104 -16.87 8.19 -16.57
CA THR A 104 -16.89 9.64 -16.38
C THR A 104 -15.99 10.05 -15.21
N LYS A 105 -15.57 11.32 -15.17
CA LYS A 105 -14.70 11.84 -14.10
C LYS A 105 -15.34 11.75 -12.72
N GLU A 106 -16.66 11.91 -12.64
CA GLU A 106 -17.41 11.83 -11.38
C GLU A 106 -17.45 10.41 -10.85
N GLU A 107 -17.68 9.43 -11.72
CA GLU A 107 -17.63 8.01 -11.36
C GLU A 107 -16.23 7.60 -10.90
N MET A 108 -15.17 8.08 -11.54
CA MET A 108 -13.80 7.80 -11.09
C MET A 108 -13.46 8.44 -9.75
N LYS A 109 -14.10 9.57 -9.39
CA LYS A 109 -13.89 10.24 -8.10
C LYS A 109 -14.70 9.63 -6.96
N ASN A 110 -15.87 9.09 -7.29
CA ASN A 110 -16.79 8.48 -6.31
C ASN A 110 -16.53 6.97 -6.14
N ALA A 111 -15.90 6.34 -7.12
CA ALA A 111 -15.50 4.96 -7.04
C ALA A 111 -14.17 4.85 -6.30
N ASP A 112 -14.24 4.50 -5.02
CA ASP A 112 -13.07 4.14 -4.21
C ASP A 112 -12.49 2.79 -4.70
N GLU A 113 -12.69 1.71 -3.95
CA GLU A 113 -12.12 0.39 -4.29
C GLU A 113 -12.92 -0.35 -5.38
N VAL A 114 -14.12 0.13 -5.70
CA VAL A 114 -15.11 -0.58 -6.54
C VAL A 114 -15.02 -0.17 -8.03
N LEU A 115 -14.02 0.64 -8.39
CA LEU A 115 -13.83 1.17 -9.75
C LEU A 115 -13.84 0.07 -10.82
N GLY A 116 -13.18 -1.06 -10.54
CA GLY A 116 -13.12 -2.21 -11.45
C GLY A 116 -14.50 -2.84 -11.71
N VAL A 117 -15.35 -2.95 -10.69
CA VAL A 117 -16.69 -3.52 -10.81
C VAL A 117 -17.58 -2.62 -11.65
N ILE A 118 -17.52 -1.30 -11.42
CA ILE A 118 -18.31 -0.31 -12.18
C ILE A 118 -17.91 -0.33 -13.66
N PHE A 119 -16.60 -0.43 -13.95
CA PHE A 119 -16.09 -0.59 -15.30
C PHE A 119 -16.65 -1.86 -15.98
N LEU A 120 -16.51 -3.01 -15.33
CA LEU A 120 -16.99 -4.30 -15.88
C LEU A 120 -18.50 -4.30 -16.09
N ARG A 121 -19.25 -3.67 -15.18
CA ARG A 121 -20.70 -3.55 -15.25
C ARG A 121 -21.13 -2.77 -16.50
N LYS A 122 -20.45 -1.67 -16.81
CA LYS A 122 -20.74 -0.87 -18.02
C LYS A 122 -20.38 -1.57 -19.32
N VAL A 123 -19.32 -2.38 -19.34
CA VAL A 123 -18.84 -3.02 -20.57
C VAL A 123 -19.58 -4.32 -20.89
N TYR A 124 -19.82 -5.15 -19.87
CA TYR A 124 -20.33 -6.52 -20.04
C TYR A 124 -21.69 -6.76 -19.39
N GLY A 125 -22.25 -5.77 -18.72
CA GLY A 125 -23.51 -5.87 -17.99
C GLY A 125 -23.37 -6.49 -16.61
N ASP A 126 -24.48 -6.47 -15.87
CA ASP A 126 -24.54 -6.80 -14.44
C ASP A 126 -24.13 -8.24 -14.14
N THR A 127 -24.46 -9.19 -15.02
CA THR A 127 -24.20 -10.61 -14.80
C THR A 127 -22.71 -10.93 -14.73
N VAL A 128 -21.90 -10.32 -15.60
CA VAL A 128 -20.45 -10.55 -15.63
C VAL A 128 -19.76 -9.86 -14.46
N ALA A 129 -20.18 -8.63 -14.15
CA ALA A 129 -19.61 -7.85 -13.05
C ALA A 129 -19.91 -8.45 -11.67
N THR A 130 -21.09 -9.03 -11.46
CA THR A 130 -21.49 -9.57 -10.15
C THR A 130 -21.07 -11.02 -9.94
N LYS A 131 -21.03 -11.85 -11.00
CA LYS A 131 -20.73 -13.29 -10.86
C LYS A 131 -19.29 -13.63 -11.24
N LEU A 132 -18.79 -13.14 -12.38
CA LEU A 132 -17.50 -13.55 -12.90
C LEU A 132 -16.34 -12.80 -12.23
N PHE A 133 -16.51 -11.50 -11.99
CA PHE A 133 -15.44 -10.68 -11.41
C PHE A 133 -14.99 -11.15 -10.02
N PRO A 134 -15.87 -11.44 -9.05
CA PRO A 134 -15.44 -11.96 -7.75
C PRO A 134 -14.73 -13.32 -7.86
N ILE A 135 -15.13 -14.17 -8.80
CA ILE A 135 -14.47 -15.46 -9.06
C ILE A 135 -13.04 -15.24 -9.57
N LEU A 136 -12.84 -14.34 -10.53
CA LEU A 136 -11.51 -14.01 -11.06
C LEU A 136 -10.62 -13.40 -9.98
N VAL A 137 -11.17 -12.51 -9.15
CA VAL A 137 -10.47 -11.95 -7.98
C VAL A 137 -10.08 -13.06 -7.01
N GLY A 138 -10.99 -14.01 -6.75
CA GLY A 138 -10.73 -15.17 -5.90
C GLY A 138 -9.63 -16.08 -6.44
N ILE A 139 -9.61 -16.36 -7.75
CA ILE A 139 -8.55 -17.15 -8.40
C ILE A 139 -7.19 -16.43 -8.28
N ASN A 140 -7.17 -15.11 -8.48
CA ASN A 140 -5.96 -14.31 -8.31
C ASN A 140 -5.43 -14.36 -6.86
N ALA A 141 -6.31 -14.18 -5.87
CA ALA A 141 -5.97 -14.28 -4.46
C ALA A 141 -5.44 -15.68 -4.10
N PHE A 142 -6.09 -16.73 -4.62
CA PHE A 142 -5.66 -18.11 -4.42
C PHE A 142 -4.24 -18.36 -4.99
N GLY A 143 -3.95 -17.85 -6.18
CA GLY A 143 -2.62 -17.92 -6.78
C GLY A 143 -1.53 -17.33 -5.89
N GLY A 144 -1.79 -16.17 -5.27
CA GLY A 144 -0.87 -15.54 -4.33
C GLY A 144 -0.59 -16.38 -3.08
N ILE A 145 -1.61 -17.05 -2.55
CA ILE A 145 -1.48 -17.93 -1.38
C ILE A 145 -0.66 -19.18 -1.71
N VAL A 146 -0.91 -19.81 -2.86
CA VAL A 146 -0.22 -21.03 -3.31
C VAL A 146 1.24 -20.74 -3.66
N ALA A 147 1.52 -19.62 -4.32
CA ALA A 147 2.86 -19.22 -4.72
C ALA A 147 3.73 -18.71 -3.55
N GLY A 148 3.12 -18.32 -2.42
CA GLY A 148 3.76 -17.39 -1.47
C GLY A 148 4.33 -17.98 -0.17
N TYR A 149 5.51 -17.48 0.22
CA TYR A 149 6.15 -17.36 1.56
C TYR A 149 6.35 -18.58 2.49
N GLY A 150 5.63 -19.68 2.34
CA GLY A 150 5.81 -20.85 3.22
C GLY A 150 7.24 -21.42 3.15
N ARG A 151 7.84 -21.39 1.94
CA ARG A 151 9.23 -21.81 1.71
C ARG A 151 10.25 -20.85 2.33
N MET A 152 9.99 -19.55 2.25
CA MET A 152 10.89 -18.52 2.79
C MET A 152 10.97 -18.61 4.32
N LEU A 153 9.83 -18.76 4.99
CA LEU A 153 9.78 -18.90 6.45
C LEU A 153 10.39 -20.24 6.92
N ARG A 154 10.19 -21.32 6.16
CA ARG A 154 10.86 -22.61 6.40
C ARG A 154 12.39 -22.47 6.31
N GLU A 155 12.88 -21.75 5.31
CA GLU A 155 14.31 -21.55 5.09
C GLU A 155 14.94 -20.68 6.18
N ALA A 156 14.23 -19.64 6.63
CA ALA A 156 14.61 -18.87 7.81
C ALA A 156 14.69 -19.76 9.07
N GLY A 157 13.69 -20.63 9.28
CA GLY A 157 13.70 -21.63 10.35
C GLY A 157 14.88 -22.60 10.26
N ARG A 158 15.23 -23.07 9.05
CA ARG A 158 16.37 -23.95 8.80
C ARG A 158 17.71 -23.27 9.11
N GLN A 159 17.80 -21.96 8.92
CA GLN A 159 18.98 -21.15 9.25
C GLN A 159 19.08 -20.80 10.75
N GLY A 160 18.10 -21.20 11.57
CA GLY A 160 18.10 -20.94 13.02
C GLY A 160 17.84 -19.49 13.39
N THR A 161 17.31 -18.67 12.47
CA THR A 161 17.04 -17.24 12.73
C THR A 161 15.79 -17.01 13.59
N ILE A 162 14.95 -18.03 13.73
CA ILE A 162 13.72 -18.01 14.54
C ILE A 162 13.72 -19.15 15.55
N PRO A 163 13.19 -18.94 16.78
CA PRO A 163 13.13 -19.98 17.80
C PRO A 163 12.26 -21.15 17.33
N PHE A 164 12.54 -22.36 17.83
CA PHE A 164 11.87 -23.61 17.43
C PHE A 164 12.10 -24.02 15.97
N ALA A 165 13.34 -23.95 15.49
CA ALA A 165 13.74 -24.33 14.12
C ALA A 165 13.17 -25.67 13.63
N ALA A 166 13.07 -26.68 14.51
CA ALA A 166 12.48 -27.99 14.20
C ALA A 166 10.98 -27.92 13.82
N PHE A 167 10.22 -27.02 14.45
CA PHE A 167 8.81 -26.80 14.13
C PHE A 167 8.65 -26.15 12.74
N TRP A 168 9.47 -25.13 12.44
CA TRP A 168 9.41 -24.38 11.18
C TRP A 168 9.94 -25.16 9.97
N SER A 169 10.92 -26.03 10.19
CA SER A 169 11.57 -26.83 9.14
C SER A 169 10.84 -28.13 8.82
N ARG A 170 9.84 -28.54 9.64
CA ARG A 170 9.08 -29.78 9.45
C ARG A 170 8.27 -29.76 8.14
N VAL A 171 8.53 -30.73 7.28
CA VAL A 171 7.86 -30.89 5.98
C VAL A 171 7.00 -32.15 6.01
N GLY A 172 5.76 -32.05 5.55
CA GLY A 172 4.83 -33.18 5.46
C GLY A 172 5.00 -34.04 4.22
N ARG A 173 4.17 -35.10 4.13
CA ARG A 173 4.10 -36.03 3.00
C ARG A 173 3.91 -35.33 1.65
N PHE A 174 3.25 -34.18 1.64
CA PHE A 174 2.98 -33.37 0.44
C PHE A 174 4.04 -32.28 0.17
N LYS A 175 5.23 -32.36 0.78
CA LYS A 175 6.29 -31.35 0.66
C LYS A 175 5.88 -29.93 1.10
N THR A 176 4.79 -29.82 1.86
CA THR A 176 4.30 -28.56 2.43
C THR A 176 4.84 -28.37 3.85
N PRO A 177 5.35 -27.17 4.19
CA PRO A 177 5.82 -26.89 5.55
C PRO A 177 4.63 -26.56 6.46
N TYR A 178 4.35 -27.42 7.45
CA TYR A 178 3.17 -27.30 8.30
C TYR A 178 3.21 -26.08 9.23
N GLY A 179 4.36 -25.79 9.86
CA GLY A 179 4.51 -24.65 10.78
C GLY A 179 4.19 -23.30 10.11
N PRO A 180 4.86 -22.96 8.99
CA PRO A 180 4.53 -21.76 8.21
C PRO A 180 3.08 -21.70 7.72
N ALA A 181 2.49 -22.83 7.32
CA ALA A 181 1.11 -22.87 6.87
C ALA A 181 0.12 -22.60 8.01
N LEU A 182 0.35 -23.20 9.18
CA LEU A 182 -0.46 -23.00 10.38
C LEU A 182 -0.40 -21.55 10.86
N LEU A 183 0.80 -20.95 10.90
CA LEU A 183 0.96 -19.55 11.29
C LEU A 183 0.14 -18.63 10.37
N LYS A 184 0.23 -18.84 9.05
CA LYS A 184 -0.55 -18.05 8.08
C LYS A 184 -2.05 -18.21 8.28
N TRP A 185 -2.51 -19.44 8.49
CA TRP A 185 -3.92 -19.71 8.73
C TRP A 185 -4.41 -19.06 10.03
N ALA A 186 -3.65 -19.16 11.11
CA ALA A 186 -3.96 -18.52 12.38
C ALA A 186 -3.98 -16.99 12.27
N MET A 187 -3.00 -16.39 11.58
CA MET A 187 -2.97 -14.96 11.31
C MET A 187 -4.15 -14.52 10.43
N ALA A 188 -4.51 -15.30 9.41
CA ALA A 188 -5.68 -15.00 8.58
C ALA A 188 -6.98 -15.01 9.40
N ILE A 189 -7.17 -15.99 10.28
CA ILE A 189 -8.33 -16.05 11.19
C ILE A 189 -8.32 -14.87 12.14
N LEU A 190 -7.19 -14.59 12.78
CA LEU A 190 -7.05 -13.46 13.70
C LEU A 190 -7.44 -12.15 13.01
N LEU A 191 -6.99 -11.95 11.77
CA LEU A 191 -7.32 -10.77 10.99
C LEU A 191 -8.81 -10.72 10.61
N ILE A 192 -9.43 -11.83 10.25
CA ILE A 192 -10.88 -11.88 9.98
C ILE A 192 -11.68 -11.50 11.22
N VAL A 193 -11.24 -11.91 12.41
CA VAL A 193 -11.92 -11.62 13.68
C VAL A 193 -11.67 -10.17 14.13
N LEU A 194 -10.46 -9.65 13.93
CA LEU A 194 -10.04 -8.34 14.43
C LEU A 194 -10.37 -7.18 13.46
N ALA A 195 -10.50 -7.44 12.16
CA ALA A 195 -10.70 -6.38 11.18
C ALA A 195 -12.08 -5.72 11.33
N PRO A 196 -12.16 -4.38 11.39
CA PRO A 196 -13.43 -3.66 11.45
C PRO A 196 -14.20 -3.82 10.14
N ALA A 197 -15.48 -4.18 10.22
CA ALA A 197 -16.28 -4.64 9.07
C ALA A 197 -16.45 -3.61 7.92
N GLN A 198 -16.35 -2.31 8.21
CA GLN A 198 -16.61 -1.26 7.21
C GLN A 198 -15.37 -0.84 6.41
N ASP A 199 -14.16 -0.97 6.97
CA ASP A 199 -12.89 -0.56 6.34
C ASP A 199 -11.82 -1.67 6.37
N ALA A 200 -12.24 -2.93 6.47
CA ALA A 200 -11.33 -4.08 6.63
C ALA A 200 -10.26 -4.15 5.53
N VAL A 201 -10.60 -3.82 4.29
CA VAL A 201 -9.68 -3.90 3.14
C VAL A 201 -8.55 -2.87 3.27
N VAL A 202 -8.90 -1.59 3.47
CA VAL A 202 -7.93 -0.51 3.68
C VAL A 202 -7.05 -0.80 4.91
N PHE A 203 -7.67 -1.21 6.02
CA PHE A 203 -6.94 -1.57 7.24
C PHE A 203 -5.93 -2.71 7.02
N LEU A 204 -6.33 -3.76 6.29
CA LEU A 204 -5.44 -4.88 5.95
C LEU A 204 -4.26 -4.45 5.06
N ILE A 205 -4.54 -3.59 4.09
CA ILE A 205 -3.52 -3.02 3.20
C ILE A 205 -2.51 -2.23 4.02
N ASP A 206 -2.98 -1.36 4.92
CA ASP A 206 -2.12 -0.55 5.78
C ASP A 206 -1.28 -1.42 6.73
N LEU A 207 -1.91 -2.39 7.39
CA LEU A 207 -1.25 -3.28 8.35
C LEU A 207 -0.11 -4.08 7.70
N THR A 208 -0.27 -4.51 6.46
CA THR A 208 0.73 -5.31 5.75
C THR A 208 1.81 -4.45 5.10
N SER A 209 1.45 -3.31 4.55
CA SER A 209 2.36 -2.46 3.80
C SER A 209 3.28 -1.64 4.68
N TYR A 210 2.82 -1.19 5.84
CA TYR A 210 3.61 -0.30 6.69
C TYR A 210 4.91 -0.97 7.21
N PRO A 211 4.87 -2.19 7.78
CA PRO A 211 6.10 -2.89 8.16
C PRO A 211 7.00 -3.17 6.95
N ALA A 212 6.41 -3.53 5.80
CA ALA A 212 7.16 -3.82 4.59
C ALA A 212 7.93 -2.60 4.08
N LEU A 213 7.37 -1.39 4.20
CA LEU A 213 8.04 -0.13 3.85
C LEU A 213 9.22 0.17 4.78
N VAL A 214 9.07 -0.07 6.09
CA VAL A 214 10.18 0.10 7.05
C VAL A 214 11.33 -0.86 6.73
N PHE A 215 11.03 -2.14 6.48
CA PHE A 215 12.07 -3.10 6.06
C PHE A 215 12.69 -2.73 4.72
N SER A 216 11.91 -2.17 3.80
CA SER A 216 12.42 -1.68 2.51
C SER A 216 13.43 -0.55 2.71
N LEU A 217 13.14 0.41 3.58
CA LEU A 217 14.08 1.48 3.97
C LEU A 217 15.36 0.90 4.59
N LEU A 218 15.22 -0.03 5.54
CA LEU A 218 16.37 -0.68 6.19
C LEU A 218 17.24 -1.45 5.19
N ILE A 219 16.65 -2.13 4.21
CA ILE A 219 17.38 -2.82 3.13
C ILE A 219 18.14 -1.80 2.28
N GLY A 220 17.49 -0.70 1.89
CA GLY A 220 18.13 0.38 1.13
C GLY A 220 19.36 0.94 1.85
N CYS A 221 19.21 1.27 3.14
CA CYS A 221 20.31 1.73 3.97
C CYS A 221 21.40 0.65 4.19
N GLY A 222 20.97 -0.60 4.36
CA GLY A 222 21.83 -1.76 4.58
C GLY A 222 22.79 -2.03 3.42
N VAL A 223 22.44 -1.64 2.19
CA VAL A 223 23.34 -1.76 1.02
C VAL A 223 24.62 -0.97 1.22
N TRP A 224 24.57 0.24 1.78
CA TRP A 224 25.80 1.02 2.04
C TRP A 224 26.63 0.42 3.17
N ILE A 225 25.99 -0.09 4.22
CA ILE A 225 26.67 -0.79 5.32
C ILE A 225 27.40 -2.03 4.76
N LEU A 226 26.73 -2.79 3.88
CA LEU A 226 27.28 -3.98 3.26
C LEU A 226 28.48 -3.66 2.36
N ARG A 227 28.41 -2.59 1.56
CA ARG A 227 29.53 -2.12 0.73
C ARG A 227 30.75 -1.78 1.59
N ARG A 228 30.55 -0.96 2.63
CA ARG A 228 31.61 -0.57 3.57
C ARG A 228 32.25 -1.78 4.26
N ARG A 229 31.45 -2.77 4.70
CA ARG A 229 31.99 -4.00 5.31
C ARG A 229 32.80 -4.83 4.31
N ARG A 230 32.33 -4.93 3.07
CA ARG A 230 33.01 -5.70 2.02
C ARG A 230 34.36 -5.09 1.65
N GLU A 231 34.39 -3.76 1.51
CA GLU A 231 35.62 -3.00 1.25
C GLU A 231 36.64 -3.22 2.37
N ARG A 232 36.21 -3.17 3.65
CA ARG A 232 37.08 -3.46 4.81
C ARG A 232 37.63 -4.89 4.82
N LEU A 233 36.89 -5.85 4.25
CA LEU A 233 37.29 -7.25 4.16
C LEU A 233 38.14 -7.56 2.92
N GLY A 234 38.44 -6.56 2.08
CA GLY A 234 39.24 -6.75 0.85
C GLY A 234 38.58 -7.69 -0.18
N LEU A 235 37.27 -7.94 -0.07
CA LEU A 235 36.58 -8.88 -0.95
C LEU A 235 36.32 -8.24 -2.32
N PRO A 236 36.44 -9.03 -3.41
CA PRO A 236 36.19 -8.52 -4.77
C PRO A 236 34.75 -8.00 -4.91
N GLU A 237 34.58 -7.02 -5.80
CA GLU A 237 33.27 -6.44 -6.09
C GLU A 237 32.29 -7.51 -6.57
N HIS A 238 31.05 -7.46 -6.07
CA HIS A 238 30.02 -8.40 -6.53
C HIS A 238 29.64 -8.11 -7.98
N ALA A 239 29.41 -9.18 -8.75
CA ALA A 239 28.93 -9.12 -10.14
C ALA A 239 27.61 -8.35 -10.33
N TYR A 240 26.87 -8.10 -9.24
CA TYR A 240 25.65 -7.29 -9.23
C TYR A 240 25.82 -6.11 -8.26
N LYS A 241 26.13 -4.93 -8.81
CA LYS A 241 26.27 -3.67 -8.07
C LYS A 241 25.16 -2.71 -8.52
N ALA A 242 24.32 -2.29 -7.59
CA ALA A 242 23.36 -1.22 -7.86
C ALA A 242 24.09 0.13 -7.91
N PRO A 243 23.83 1.01 -8.89
CA PRO A 243 24.42 2.34 -8.88
C PRO A 243 23.96 3.11 -7.63
N ASN A 244 24.84 3.92 -7.03
CA ASN A 244 24.51 4.68 -5.81
C ASN A 244 23.26 5.54 -5.99
N ILE A 245 23.09 6.13 -7.17
CA ILE A 245 21.92 6.95 -7.53
C ILE A 245 20.63 6.15 -7.37
N ALA A 246 20.57 4.90 -7.83
CA ALA A 246 19.36 4.07 -7.70
C ALA A 246 19.06 3.73 -6.24
N VAL A 247 20.08 3.51 -5.41
CA VAL A 247 19.90 3.24 -3.97
C VAL A 247 19.38 4.49 -3.25
N VAL A 248 19.92 5.67 -3.57
CA VAL A 248 19.44 6.95 -3.02
C VAL A 248 17.98 7.18 -3.39
N VAL A 249 17.63 7.03 -4.67
CA VAL A 249 16.25 7.18 -5.15
C VAL A 249 15.31 6.22 -4.43
N TYR A 250 15.72 4.96 -4.26
CA TYR A 250 14.93 3.95 -3.54
C TYR A 250 14.72 4.29 -2.05
N VAL A 251 15.73 4.84 -1.38
CA VAL A 251 15.63 5.28 0.01
C VAL A 251 14.74 6.50 0.16
N VAL A 252 14.92 7.51 -0.70
CA VAL A 252 14.07 8.71 -0.72
C VAL A 252 12.62 8.33 -1.00
N GLN A 253 12.38 7.43 -1.96
CA GLN A 253 11.07 6.86 -2.23
C GLN A 253 10.49 6.18 -0.97
N SER A 254 11.26 5.29 -0.33
CA SER A 254 10.78 4.55 0.84
C SER A 254 10.39 5.49 1.98
N ILE A 255 11.17 6.55 2.21
CA ILE A 255 10.86 7.60 3.19
C ILE A 255 9.58 8.33 2.81
N ALA A 256 9.44 8.73 1.54
CA ALA A 256 8.23 9.41 1.06
C ALA A 256 6.96 8.54 1.24
N LEU A 257 7.05 7.23 0.96
CA LEU A 257 5.93 6.29 1.16
C LEU A 257 5.57 6.12 2.64
N ILE A 258 6.55 6.14 3.54
CA ILE A 258 6.30 6.06 5.00
C ILE A 258 5.63 7.34 5.52
N ILE A 259 6.04 8.51 5.02
CA ILE A 259 5.54 9.81 5.48
C ILE A 259 4.15 10.11 4.90
N MET A 260 3.83 9.62 3.70
CA MET A 260 2.63 10.00 2.98
C MET A 260 1.31 9.84 3.76
N PRO A 261 1.07 8.73 4.50
CA PRO A 261 -0.12 8.59 5.34
C PRO A 261 -0.22 9.58 6.50
N TRP A 262 0.89 10.23 6.89
CA TRP A 262 0.91 11.21 7.99
C TRP A 262 0.51 12.62 7.56
N ILE A 263 0.41 12.86 6.25
CA ILE A 263 0.05 14.16 5.70
C ILE A 263 -1.47 14.18 5.54
N PRO A 264 -2.22 14.86 6.44
CA PRO A 264 -3.68 14.82 6.39
C PRO A 264 -4.19 15.43 5.08
N PRO A 265 -5.13 14.79 4.38
CA PRO A 265 -5.77 15.39 3.22
C PRO A 265 -6.54 16.64 3.64
N LYS A 266 -6.51 17.68 2.80
CA LYS A 266 -7.15 19.00 3.05
C LYS A 266 -8.67 18.95 3.27
N GLY A 267 -9.32 17.79 3.13
CA GLY A 267 -10.77 17.59 3.29
C GLY A 267 -11.18 16.74 4.50
N GLY A 268 -10.25 16.44 5.42
CA GLY A 268 -10.49 15.51 6.54
C GLY A 268 -10.28 14.06 6.12
N SER A 269 -9.74 13.25 7.05
CA SER A 269 -9.55 11.82 6.85
C SER A 269 -10.88 11.11 7.10
N LYS A 270 -11.42 10.43 6.08
CA LYS A 270 -12.47 9.45 6.28
C LYS A 270 -11.81 8.19 6.85
N GLY A 271 -11.83 8.05 8.17
CA GLY A 271 -11.94 6.80 8.93
C GLY A 271 -10.94 5.65 8.76
N GLY A 272 -10.25 5.47 7.62
CA GLY A 272 -9.54 4.24 7.29
C GLY A 272 -8.01 4.33 7.23
N ASP A 273 -7.44 5.52 6.97
CA ASP A 273 -5.99 5.71 6.79
C ASP A 273 -5.27 5.80 8.14
N LEU A 274 -4.90 4.68 8.79
CA LEU A 274 -4.08 4.65 10.03
C LEU A 274 -4.47 5.67 11.13
N SER A 275 -5.69 6.21 11.06
CA SER A 275 -6.09 7.40 11.80
C SER A 275 -6.19 7.05 13.27
N GLY A 276 -6.63 5.82 13.58
CA GLY A 276 -6.63 5.28 14.94
C GLY A 276 -5.23 5.20 15.57
N PHE A 277 -4.20 4.75 14.85
CA PHE A 277 -2.83 4.72 15.38
C PHE A 277 -2.23 6.13 15.46
N TYR A 278 -2.49 6.98 14.47
CA TYR A 278 -2.12 8.40 14.49
C TYR A 278 -2.75 9.14 15.68
N TYR A 279 -4.05 8.99 15.90
CA TYR A 279 -4.77 9.57 17.03
C TYR A 279 -4.34 8.93 18.34
N TRP A 280 -4.07 7.63 18.40
CA TRP A 280 -3.56 6.98 19.61
C TRP A 280 -2.14 7.47 19.96
N VAL A 281 -1.25 7.61 18.97
CA VAL A 281 0.08 8.18 19.20
C VAL A 281 -0.03 9.66 19.58
N ARG A 282 -0.92 10.44 18.95
CA ARG A 282 -1.08 11.87 19.20
C ARG A 282 -1.82 12.21 20.51
N LEU A 283 -2.82 11.41 20.89
CA LEU A 283 -3.68 11.65 22.06
C LEU A 283 -3.26 10.85 23.29
N CYS A 284 -2.56 9.72 23.13
CA CYS A 284 -2.14 8.88 24.26
C CYS A 284 -0.61 8.81 24.39
N ALA A 285 0.10 8.38 23.34
CA ALA A 285 1.54 8.09 23.46
C ALA A 285 2.41 9.36 23.62
N LEU A 286 2.17 10.39 22.82
CA LEU A 286 2.91 11.66 22.85
C LEU A 286 2.66 12.46 24.15
N PRO A 287 1.42 12.58 24.65
CA PRO A 287 1.11 13.12 25.98
C PRO A 287 1.86 12.42 27.11
N GLN A 288 1.92 11.08 27.09
CA GLN A 288 2.63 10.29 28.10
C GLN A 288 4.15 10.42 28.00
N TRP A 289 4.71 10.51 26.80
CA TRP A 289 6.17 10.63 26.60
C TRP A 289 6.73 12.03 26.89
N PHE A 290 5.94 13.09 26.66
CA PHE A 290 6.38 14.48 26.83
C PHE A 290 5.68 15.21 27.99
N GLY A 291 4.85 14.53 28.78
CA GLY A 291 4.26 15.05 30.02
C GLY A 291 3.28 16.22 29.82
N TYR A 292 2.51 16.23 28.73
CA TYR A 292 1.47 17.24 28.48
C TYR A 292 0.09 16.63 28.33
N GLU A 293 -0.94 17.31 28.81
CA GLU A 293 -2.34 16.97 28.60
C GLU A 293 -2.92 17.85 27.47
N LEU A 294 -3.81 17.28 26.66
CA LEU A 294 -4.48 17.99 25.58
C LEU A 294 -5.84 18.46 26.09
N VAL A 295 -6.02 19.78 26.25
CA VAL A 295 -7.26 20.40 26.73
C VAL A 295 -7.98 21.04 25.55
N GLU A 296 -9.30 20.85 25.47
CA GLU A 296 -10.15 21.51 24.48
C GLU A 296 -10.39 22.97 24.87
N GLU A 297 -9.94 23.91 24.03
CA GLU A 297 -10.18 25.35 24.21
C GLU A 297 -11.03 25.84 23.03
N THR A 298 -12.15 26.51 23.31
CA THR A 298 -13.00 27.11 22.28
C THR A 298 -12.41 28.45 21.86
N VAL A 299 -11.87 28.54 20.65
CA VAL A 299 -11.31 29.79 20.11
C VAL A 299 -12.38 30.48 19.26
N PRO A 300 -12.77 31.74 19.58
CA PRO A 300 -13.67 32.51 18.74
C PRO A 300 -12.91 33.05 17.52
N LEU A 301 -13.41 32.78 16.31
CA LEU A 301 -12.91 33.41 15.08
C LEU A 301 -13.69 34.69 14.76
N PRO A 302 -13.09 35.64 13.99
CA PRO A 302 -13.80 36.82 13.50
C PRO A 302 -15.02 36.39 12.67
N GLY A 303 -16.22 36.78 13.11
CA GLY A 303 -17.50 36.34 12.51
C GLY A 303 -18.39 35.47 13.42
N GLY A 304 -18.03 35.28 14.69
CA GLY A 304 -18.91 34.66 15.70
C GLY A 304 -18.97 33.13 15.67
N VAL A 305 -18.18 32.48 14.81
CA VAL A 305 -18.05 31.02 14.76
C VAL A 305 -17.02 30.58 15.81
N LYS A 306 -17.44 29.71 16.73
CA LYS A 306 -16.57 29.07 17.72
C LYS A 306 -16.04 27.76 17.13
N ILE A 307 -14.72 27.59 17.12
CA ILE A 307 -14.10 26.30 16.80
C ILE A 307 -13.44 25.71 18.05
N THR A 308 -13.51 24.39 18.18
CA THR A 308 -12.81 23.67 19.26
C THR A 308 -11.37 23.40 18.79
N ALA A 309 -10.38 23.94 19.50
CA ALA A 309 -8.96 23.70 19.24
C ALA A 309 -8.32 22.97 20.42
N LEU A 310 -7.48 21.97 20.15
CA LEU A 310 -6.75 21.23 21.18
C LEU A 310 -5.43 21.94 21.51
N LYS A 311 -5.27 22.38 22.76
CA LYS A 311 -4.04 23.02 23.25
C LYS A 311 -3.26 22.08 24.16
N LYS A 312 -1.93 22.10 24.05
CA LYS A 312 -1.02 21.31 24.90
C LYS A 312 -0.77 22.06 26.20
N VAL A 313 -1.06 21.44 27.33
CA VAL A 313 -0.78 21.97 28.68
C VAL A 313 0.24 21.04 29.34
N TYR A 314 1.44 21.54 29.64
CA TYR A 314 2.51 20.77 30.26
C TYR A 314 2.39 20.81 31.78
N LYS A 315 2.51 19.67 32.45
CA LYS A 315 2.22 19.52 33.90
C LYS A 315 3.28 20.13 34.83
N TYR A 316 4.33 20.76 34.31
CA TYR A 316 5.55 21.11 35.05
C TYR A 316 5.90 22.60 35.11
N MET A 317 4.93 23.50 34.84
CA MET A 317 5.15 24.96 34.86
C MET A 317 4.06 25.70 35.66
N ASP A 318 3.64 25.15 36.79
CA ASP A 318 2.68 25.85 37.68
C ASP A 318 3.06 25.68 39.16
N ASP A 319 4.33 25.94 39.49
CA ASP A 319 4.87 25.86 40.86
C ASP A 319 5.46 27.21 41.35
N GLN A 320 4.83 28.33 40.95
CA GLN A 320 5.08 29.65 41.54
C GLN A 320 3.76 30.47 41.64
N GLN A 321 3.16 30.41 42.83
CA GLN A 321 2.36 31.45 43.52
C GLN A 321 0.90 31.75 43.10
N GLU A 322 -0.01 31.06 43.82
CA GLU A 322 -1.26 31.47 44.50
C GLU A 322 -1.60 32.98 44.71
N PRO A 323 -2.86 33.39 45.09
CA PRO A 323 -3.88 32.59 45.75
C PRO A 323 -5.35 32.72 45.30
N LEU A 324 -6.09 31.72 45.80
CA LEU A 324 -7.53 31.66 46.03
C LEU A 324 -8.09 32.88 46.79
N LEU A 325 -9.40 33.08 46.58
CA LEU A 325 -10.40 33.87 47.33
C LEU A 325 -10.73 35.28 46.80
N GLY A 326 -12.00 35.43 46.45
CA GLY A 326 -12.61 36.73 46.21
C GLY A 326 -14.07 36.66 45.75
N GLY A 327 -14.88 35.76 46.33
CA GLY A 327 -16.33 35.97 46.27
C GLY A 327 -16.66 37.27 47.00
N ARG A 328 -17.28 38.23 46.31
CA ARG A 328 -18.01 39.32 46.95
C ARG A 328 -19.24 39.70 46.14
N THR A 329 -20.35 39.61 46.86
CA THR A 329 -21.73 39.99 46.58
C THR A 329 -21.91 41.42 46.11
N GLU A 330 -22.89 41.57 45.21
CA GLU A 330 -23.89 42.65 45.03
C GLU A 330 -23.49 44.13 45.17
N THR A 331 -23.71 44.90 44.10
CA THR A 331 -24.85 45.85 43.96
C THR A 331 -25.11 46.11 42.48
#